data_AF-A0A239PT17-F1
#
_entry.id   AF-A0A239PT17-F1
#
_cell.length_a   1.000
_cell.length_b   1.000
_cell.length_c   1.000
_cell.angle_alpha   90.00
_cell.angle_beta   90.00
_cell.angle_gamma   90.00
#
_symmetry.space_group_name_H-M   'P 1'
#
loop_
_entity.id
_entity.type
_entity.pdbx_description
1 polymer ?
#
loop_
_entity_poly.entity_id
_entity_poly.type
_entity_poly.pdbx_seq_one_letter_code
_entity_poly.pdbx_strand_id
1 'polypeptide(L)'
;MRNAAIVIAAATAVAAAPAWAASSYEEIAAMVKIDAFAEADEDWRRRIAMRTPECGRFGDRDSRRIDVLVERYNALADAVAAGDEAAAMAAGERFAAAAGANARFEKCWREIARRGGVKSRLARAF
;
A
#
# COMPACT_ATOMS: atom_id res chain seq x y z
N MET A 1 -46.05 -1.72 45.49
CA MET A 1 -45.01 -2.59 44.88
C MET A 1 -45.42 -2.90 43.45
N ARG A 2 -44.46 -2.83 42.51
CA ARG A 2 -44.52 -3.15 41.07
C ARG A 2 -45.17 -2.10 40.17
N ASN A 3 -44.63 -1.71 39.01
CA ASN A 3 -43.28 -1.66 38.43
C ASN A 3 -43.54 -0.93 37.09
N ALA A 4 -43.07 0.31 36.92
CA ALA A 4 -43.10 0.96 35.62
C ALA A 4 -41.92 0.46 34.79
N ALA A 5 -42.18 -0.46 33.86
CA ALA A 5 -41.19 -0.94 32.91
C ALA A 5 -41.00 0.12 31.81
N ILE A 6 -39.95 0.92 31.94
CA ILE A 6 -39.46 1.80 30.88
C ILE A 6 -38.77 0.89 29.85
N VAL A 7 -39.42 0.68 28.71
CA VAL A 7 -38.82 0.00 27.56
C VAL A 7 -38.00 1.05 26.80
N ILE A 8 -36.71 1.13 27.08
CA ILE A 8 -35.76 1.88 26.26
C ILE A 8 -35.45 1.00 25.05
N ALA A 9 -36.17 1.21 23.95
CA ALA A 9 -35.80 0.64 22.67
C ALA A 9 -34.55 1.40 22.18
N ALA A 10 -33.39 0.77 22.32
CA ALA A 10 -32.14 1.26 21.77
C ALA A 10 -32.24 1.29 20.24
N ALA A 11 -32.30 2.48 19.66
CA ALA A 11 -32.14 2.68 18.24
C ALA A 11 -30.66 2.38 17.90
N THR A 12 -30.38 1.18 17.41
CA THR A 12 -29.09 0.88 16.77
C THR A 12 -29.05 1.63 15.44
N ALA A 13 -28.52 2.84 15.47
CA ALA A 13 -28.09 3.55 14.28
C ALA A 13 -26.96 2.73 13.65
N VAL A 14 -27.28 1.94 12.62
CA VAL A 14 -26.26 1.43 11.70
C VAL A 14 -25.77 2.65 10.94
N ALA A 15 -24.70 3.26 11.45
CA ALA A 15 -24.00 4.32 10.75
C ALA A 15 -23.56 3.76 9.40
N ALA A 16 -24.15 4.27 8.32
CA ALA A 16 -23.68 4.02 6.97
C ALA A 16 -22.23 4.50 6.90
N ALA A 17 -21.29 3.55 6.81
CA ALA A 17 -19.89 3.90 6.58
C ALA A 17 -19.79 4.64 5.24
N PRO A 18 -19.18 5.83 5.19
CA PRO A 18 -19.01 6.56 3.94
C PRO A 18 -18.08 5.78 3.00
N ALA A 19 -18.26 6.00 1.69
CA ALA A 19 -17.61 5.29 0.59
C ALA A 19 -16.09 5.55 0.41
N TRP A 20 -15.37 5.82 1.51
CA TRP A 20 -13.93 6.06 1.58
C TRP A 20 -13.30 5.32 2.78
N ALA A 21 -13.88 4.19 3.18
CA ALA A 21 -13.23 3.34 4.16
C ALA A 21 -11.90 2.86 3.58
N ALA A 22 -10.79 3.15 4.27
CA ALA A 22 -9.50 2.52 3.99
C ALA A 22 -9.70 1.00 3.96
N SER A 23 -9.00 0.31 3.04
CA SER A 23 -9.15 -1.14 2.90
C SER A 23 -8.82 -1.85 4.20
N SER A 24 -9.53 -2.93 4.50
CA SER A 24 -9.21 -3.74 5.69
C SER A 24 -7.85 -4.42 5.53
N TYR A 25 -7.26 -4.85 6.65
CA TYR A 25 -6.03 -5.62 6.61
C TYR A 25 -6.14 -6.86 5.71
N GLU A 26 -7.25 -7.60 5.76
CA GLU A 26 -7.47 -8.78 4.93
C GLU A 26 -7.51 -8.44 3.44
N GLU A 27 -8.15 -7.33 3.07
CA GLU A 27 -8.17 -6.84 1.69
C GLU A 27 -6.77 -6.45 1.21
N ILE A 28 -6.01 -5.76 2.07
CA ILE A 28 -4.62 -5.40 1.80
C ILE A 28 -3.75 -6.66 1.63
N ALA A 29 -3.82 -7.58 2.59
CA ALA A 29 -3.05 -8.82 2.58
C ALA A 29 -3.33 -9.65 1.32
N ALA A 30 -4.59 -9.69 0.85
CA ALA A 30 -4.96 -10.36 -0.39
C ALA A 30 -4.46 -9.65 -1.67
N MET A 31 -4.12 -8.36 -1.59
CA MET A 31 -3.57 -7.59 -2.72
C MET A 31 -2.04 -7.56 -2.74
N VAL A 32 -1.39 -7.79 -1.62
CA VAL A 32 0.07 -7.83 -1.47
C VAL A 32 0.60 -9.18 -1.97
N LYS A 33 1.73 -9.13 -2.68
CA LYS A 33 2.45 -10.31 -3.16
C LYS A 33 3.81 -10.31 -2.49
N ILE A 34 4.00 -11.23 -1.54
CA ILE A 34 5.14 -11.24 -0.59
C ILE A 34 6.50 -11.15 -1.29
N ASP A 35 6.67 -11.77 -2.46
CA ASP A 35 7.96 -11.79 -3.17
C ASP A 35 7.95 -11.04 -4.50
N ALA A 36 7.07 -10.03 -4.67
CA ALA A 36 6.90 -9.36 -5.95
C ALA A 36 8.19 -8.77 -6.55
N PHE A 37 9.14 -8.38 -5.70
CA PHE A 37 10.39 -7.75 -6.07
C PHE A 37 11.63 -8.50 -5.55
N ALA A 38 11.51 -9.79 -5.22
CA ALA A 38 12.65 -10.59 -4.78
C ALA A 38 13.78 -10.64 -5.85
N GLU A 39 13.40 -10.64 -7.14
CA GLU A 39 14.33 -10.60 -8.28
C GLU A 39 14.66 -9.17 -8.76
N ALA A 40 14.24 -8.14 -8.04
CA ALA A 40 14.53 -6.75 -8.40
C ALA A 40 16.00 -6.39 -8.09
N ASP A 41 16.95 -7.10 -8.67
CA ASP A 41 18.38 -6.83 -8.55
C ASP A 41 18.79 -5.55 -9.31
N GLU A 42 20.07 -5.21 -9.25
CA GLU A 42 20.58 -4.00 -9.90
C GLU A 42 20.41 -4.00 -11.43
N ASP A 43 20.47 -5.17 -12.07
CA ASP A 43 20.29 -5.30 -13.51
C ASP A 43 18.81 -5.17 -13.92
N TRP A 44 17.90 -5.72 -13.13
CA TRP A 44 16.47 -5.48 -13.27
C TRP A 44 16.14 -4.00 -13.12
N ARG A 45 16.66 -3.36 -12.06
CA ARG A 45 16.45 -1.93 -11.79
C ARG A 45 17.00 -1.07 -12.93
N ARG A 46 18.20 -1.38 -13.42
CA ARG A 46 18.83 -0.71 -14.57
C ARG A 46 17.99 -0.85 -15.84
N ARG A 47 17.50 -2.06 -16.15
CA ARG A 47 16.64 -2.30 -17.31
C ARG A 47 15.35 -1.48 -17.26
N ILE A 48 14.76 -1.30 -16.08
CA ILE A 48 13.58 -0.46 -15.91
C ILE A 48 13.95 1.03 -16.02
N ALA A 49 15.02 1.46 -15.36
CA ALA A 49 15.51 2.84 -15.41
C ALA A 49 15.80 3.31 -16.85
N MET A 50 16.36 2.43 -17.70
CA MET A 50 16.60 2.74 -19.12
C MET A 50 15.31 2.93 -19.92
N ARG A 51 14.24 2.19 -19.59
CA ARG A 51 12.94 2.27 -20.28
C ARG A 51 12.02 3.34 -19.70
N THR A 52 12.18 3.67 -18.43
CA THR A 52 11.39 4.64 -17.69
C THR A 52 12.37 5.53 -16.92
N PRO A 53 12.89 6.59 -17.55
CA PRO A 53 13.96 7.43 -16.99
C PRO A 53 13.62 7.98 -15.59
N GLU A 54 12.34 8.20 -15.30
CA GLU A 54 11.88 8.67 -14.00
C GLU A 54 12.23 7.70 -12.86
N CYS A 55 12.22 6.39 -13.14
CA CYS A 55 12.60 5.36 -12.18
C CYS A 55 14.09 5.41 -11.83
N GLY A 56 14.94 5.75 -12.81
CA GLY A 56 16.39 5.81 -12.63
C GLY A 56 16.91 7.11 -12.03
N ARG A 57 16.08 8.15 -11.95
CA ARG A 57 16.51 9.44 -11.40
C ARG A 57 16.53 9.42 -9.88
N PHE A 58 17.64 9.87 -9.32
CA PHE A 58 17.82 10.15 -7.90
C PHE A 58 16.78 11.16 -7.40
N GLY A 59 16.22 10.90 -6.21
CA GLY A 59 15.46 11.87 -5.43
C GLY A 59 16.35 12.61 -4.42
N ASP A 60 15.73 13.34 -3.50
CA ASP A 60 16.42 14.23 -2.54
C ASP A 60 17.29 13.51 -1.49
N ARG A 61 17.32 12.18 -1.49
CA ARG A 61 18.07 11.33 -0.55
C ARG A 61 19.05 10.38 -1.25
N ASP A 62 19.56 10.76 -2.42
CA ASP A 62 20.51 9.96 -3.23
C ASP A 62 20.05 8.52 -3.55
N SER A 63 18.74 8.27 -3.48
CA SER A 63 18.13 6.98 -3.86
C SER A 63 17.31 7.16 -5.12
N ARG A 64 17.36 6.19 -6.06
CA ARG A 64 16.51 6.24 -7.25
C ARG A 64 15.07 5.97 -6.83
N ARG A 65 14.09 6.51 -7.57
CA ARG A 65 12.66 6.30 -7.25
C ARG A 65 12.29 4.82 -7.18
N ILE A 66 12.88 4.00 -8.05
CA ILE A 66 12.69 2.55 -8.05
C ILE A 66 13.15 1.89 -6.74
N ASP A 67 14.27 2.34 -6.18
CA ASP A 67 14.83 1.79 -4.94
C ASP A 67 13.89 2.11 -3.77
N VAL A 68 13.46 3.37 -3.67
CA VAL A 68 12.49 3.81 -2.64
C VAL A 68 11.19 3.02 -2.73
N LEU A 69 10.63 2.85 -3.93
CA LEU A 69 9.36 2.14 -4.09
C LEU A 69 9.47 0.65 -3.78
N VAL A 70 10.55 0.00 -4.21
CA VAL A 70 10.81 -1.42 -3.90
C VAL A 70 11.02 -1.62 -2.40
N GLU A 71 11.82 -0.77 -1.76
CA GLU A 71 12.04 -0.83 -0.30
C GLU A 71 10.73 -0.68 0.48
N ARG A 72 9.92 0.32 0.15
CA ARG A 72 8.63 0.55 0.83
C ARG A 72 7.64 -0.58 0.61
N TYR A 73 7.61 -1.14 -0.60
CA TYR A 73 6.78 -2.31 -0.88
C TYR A 73 7.23 -3.54 -0.12
N ASN A 74 8.55 -3.81 -0.06
CA ASN A 74 9.08 -4.96 0.66
C ASN A 74 8.78 -4.84 2.16
N ALA A 75 8.92 -3.66 2.76
CA ALA A 75 8.53 -3.45 4.15
C ALA A 75 7.03 -3.74 4.41
N LEU A 76 6.15 -3.39 3.47
CA LEU A 76 4.73 -3.77 3.54
C LEU A 76 4.55 -5.29 3.41
N ALA A 77 5.21 -5.91 2.43
CA ALA A 77 5.17 -7.35 2.20
C ALA A 77 5.64 -8.13 3.43
N ASP A 78 6.76 -7.74 4.03
CA ASP A 78 7.32 -8.37 5.22
C ASP A 78 6.35 -8.29 6.41
N ALA A 79 5.72 -7.14 6.62
CA ALA A 79 4.73 -6.97 7.68
C ALA A 79 3.47 -7.84 7.47
N VAL A 80 2.99 -7.95 6.22
CA VAL A 80 1.87 -8.85 5.87
C VAL A 80 2.28 -10.31 6.06
N ALA A 81 3.49 -10.71 5.64
CA ALA A 81 3.99 -12.07 5.84
C ALA A 81 4.10 -12.44 7.32
N ALA A 82 4.46 -11.47 8.17
CA ALA A 82 4.52 -11.65 9.62
C ALA A 82 3.13 -11.69 10.29
N GLY A 83 2.05 -11.35 9.58
CA GLY A 83 0.71 -11.23 10.15
C GLY A 83 0.54 -10.02 11.08
N ASP A 84 1.42 -9.02 10.98
CA ASP A 84 1.38 -7.83 11.83
C ASP A 84 0.53 -6.74 11.16
N GLU A 85 -0.76 -6.72 11.51
CA GLU A 85 -1.73 -5.77 10.97
C GLU A 85 -1.31 -4.31 11.17
N ALA A 86 -0.90 -3.94 12.39
CA ALA A 86 -0.54 -2.56 12.70
C ALA A 86 0.70 -2.11 11.90
N ALA A 87 1.72 -2.98 11.82
CA ALA A 87 2.90 -2.70 11.02
C ALA A 87 2.58 -2.66 9.51
N ALA A 88 1.71 -3.55 9.02
CA ALA A 88 1.33 -3.60 7.61
C ALA A 88 0.58 -2.34 7.19
N MET A 89 -0.39 -1.87 7.98
CA MET A 89 -1.11 -0.63 7.69
C MET A 89 -0.18 0.58 7.71
N ALA A 90 0.69 0.69 8.71
CA ALA A 90 1.67 1.78 8.79
C ALA A 90 2.71 1.74 7.65
N ALA A 91 3.17 0.56 7.24
CA ALA A 91 4.07 0.40 6.09
C ALA A 91 3.36 0.75 4.77
N GLY A 92 2.10 0.35 4.66
CA GLY A 92 1.22 0.65 3.53
C GLY A 92 0.99 2.12 3.30
N GLU A 93 0.70 2.89 4.35
CA GLU A 93 0.57 4.36 4.28
C GLU A 93 1.87 5.02 3.80
N ARG A 94 3.04 4.58 4.30
CA ARG A 94 4.34 5.09 3.86
C ARG A 94 4.61 4.76 2.40
N PHE A 95 4.22 3.57 1.98
CA PHE A 95 4.29 3.14 0.58
C PHE A 95 3.36 3.98 -0.31
N ALA A 96 2.11 4.20 0.10
CA ALA A 96 1.14 5.01 -0.61
C ALA A 96 1.62 6.47 -0.75
N ALA A 97 2.14 7.06 0.33
CA ALA A 97 2.73 8.39 0.31
C ALA A 97 3.91 8.49 -0.68
N ALA A 98 4.78 7.48 -0.74
CA ALA A 98 5.88 7.45 -1.70
C ALA A 98 5.39 7.30 -3.15
N ALA A 99 4.47 6.36 -3.39
CA ALA A 99 3.91 6.10 -4.72
C ALA A 99 3.11 7.28 -5.28
N GLY A 100 2.41 8.02 -4.40
CA GLY A 100 1.60 9.20 -4.72
C GLY A 100 2.32 10.54 -4.56
N ALA A 101 3.62 10.56 -4.25
CA ALA A 101 4.34 11.81 -3.95
C ALA A 101 4.33 12.82 -5.11
N ASN A 102 4.35 12.33 -6.36
CA ASN A 102 4.13 13.11 -7.57
C ASN A 102 3.93 12.17 -8.78
N ALA A 103 3.51 12.74 -9.91
CA ALA A 103 3.28 12.01 -11.16
C ALA A 103 4.48 11.14 -11.64
N ARG A 104 5.72 11.48 -11.28
CA ARG A 104 6.91 10.69 -11.64
C ARG A 104 7.04 9.44 -10.77
N PHE A 105 6.75 9.54 -9.47
CA PHE A 105 6.64 8.37 -8.59
C PHE A 105 5.48 7.47 -9.02
N GLU A 106 4.32 8.04 -9.34
CA GLU A 106 3.17 7.26 -9.82
C GLU A 106 3.46 6.54 -11.14
N LYS A 107 4.17 7.21 -12.07
CA LYS A 107 4.61 6.60 -13.33
C LYS A 107 5.59 5.46 -13.08
N CYS A 108 6.57 5.67 -12.19
CA CYS A 108 7.52 4.61 -11.86
C CYS A 108 6.83 3.43 -11.17
N TRP A 109 5.96 3.70 -10.20
CA TRP A 109 5.17 2.68 -9.52
C TRP A 109 4.37 1.82 -10.49
N ARG A 110 3.64 2.44 -11.43
CA ARG A 110 2.88 1.70 -12.44
C ARG A 110 3.75 0.75 -13.27
N GLU A 111 4.95 1.18 -13.67
CA GLU A 111 5.85 0.31 -14.43
C GLU A 111 6.39 -0.84 -13.58
N ILE A 112 6.89 -0.58 -12.37
CA ILE A 112 7.47 -1.65 -11.55
C ILE A 112 6.39 -2.61 -11.05
N ALA A 113 5.20 -2.12 -10.68
CA ALA A 113 4.07 -2.95 -10.26
C ALA A 113 3.67 -3.92 -11.38
N ARG A 114 3.59 -3.44 -12.62
CA ARG A 114 3.33 -4.27 -13.80
C ARG A 114 4.38 -5.37 -13.97
N ARG A 115 5.65 -5.07 -13.72
CA ARG A 115 6.76 -6.03 -13.85
C ARG A 115 6.79 -7.05 -12.70
N GLY A 116 6.46 -6.63 -11.48
CA GLY A 116 6.37 -7.50 -10.30
C GLY A 116 5.07 -8.31 -10.22
N GLY A 117 4.10 -8.02 -11.09
CA GLY A 117 2.77 -8.65 -11.06
C GLY A 117 1.89 -8.13 -9.92
N VAL A 118 2.13 -6.90 -9.46
CA VAL A 118 1.36 -6.23 -8.40
C VAL A 118 0.28 -5.36 -9.01
N LYS A 119 -0.89 -5.29 -8.38
CA LYS A 119 -1.95 -4.35 -8.75
C LYS A 119 -1.47 -2.92 -8.50
N SER A 120 -1.35 -2.11 -9.56
CA SER A 120 -0.90 -0.71 -9.46
C SER A 120 -1.80 0.16 -8.57
N ARG A 121 -3.07 -0.23 -8.39
CA ARG A 121 -4.02 0.44 -7.49
C ARG A 121 -3.80 0.18 -6.00
N LEU A 122 -2.88 -0.72 -5.62
CA LEU A 122 -2.61 -1.04 -4.20
C LEU A 122 -2.26 0.20 -3.37
N ALA A 123 -1.49 1.12 -3.92
CA ALA A 123 -1.14 2.37 -3.24
C ALA A 123 -2.35 3.27 -2.92
N ARG A 124 -3.54 3.00 -3.51
CA ARG A 124 -4.78 3.75 -3.25
C ARG A 124 -5.72 3.02 -2.29
N ALA A 125 -5.32 1.85 -1.81
CA ALA A 125 -6.07 1.08 -0.83
C ALA A 125 -5.76 1.50 0.62
N PHE A 126 -4.69 2.28 0.80
CA PHE A 126 -4.30 3.00 2.01
C PHE A 126 -4.65 4.48 1.83
#